data_AF-A0A653TLS7-F1
#
_entry.id   AF-A0A653TLS7-F1
#
_cell.length_a   1.000
_cell.length_b   1.000
_cell.length_c   1.000
_cell.angle_alpha   90.00
_cell.angle_beta   90.00
_cell.angle_gamma   90.00
#
_symmetry.space_group_name_H-M   'P 1'
#
loop_
_entity.id
_entity.type
_entity.pdbx_description
1 polymer ?
#
loop_
_entity_poly.entity_id
_entity_poly.type
_entity_poly.pdbx_seq_one_letter_code
_entity_poly.pdbx_strand_id
1 'polypeptide(L)'
;MTRRRALVVPAMLAFAAAFVFAFGRLEAETGHSETTAPARAANVARGEYLVRAGGCMACHTADAARPFAGGRAMPTRFGIFYTPNITSDRATGIGAWTDAQFVRAMREGIGRNGEHLYPTFPYTAYTRLSDGDVLAMRAYLATVPPVRYAPPPHALRFPFNWRWLMIAWNAFNFSPGRFVPDPGKRAEWNRGAYLVEALAHCGQCHTPRNVLGGLKNGERLGGATVAGWRAGNLTPERVAGIGAWRDDELLRYLASGAAPGRAYAIGPMAEVVASGTQFLTGDDLRAMVTYLRSMPVVGAQSGARSRWGFGAAAQTDITTLDAVGAFERRSGGSGNTADKATSSGRDRAGAEKAPDSATSSERDGAGAENTPDSAKNPDRAKTSAVATPDVASTSHRDTAGAAKTRQTATTADPGAASSANPEGARLYAAACASCHGATGESTGGPFPSLVHDGVTAALGSMDTSNLVLVILHGVDRETRDAPALMPAFGASLSDANIAALSNYLTRQFGDPRATTRAEDVARLRAIAQ
;
A
#
# COMPACT_ATOMS: atom_id res chain seq x y z
N MET A 1 -1.60 90.53 9.92
CA MET A 1 -1.28 89.07 9.85
C MET A 1 -2.18 88.34 8.83
N THR A 2 -2.29 88.83 7.59
CA THR A 2 -3.38 88.43 6.66
C THR A 2 -2.91 88.22 5.21
N ARG A 3 -1.64 87.84 5.00
CA ARG A 3 -1.13 87.49 3.65
C ARG A 3 -0.43 86.13 3.52
N ARG A 4 -0.22 85.38 4.61
CA ARG A 4 0.42 84.05 4.56
C ARG A 4 -0.54 82.87 4.41
N ARG A 5 -1.86 83.06 4.54
CA ARG A 5 -2.85 81.98 4.45
C ARG A 5 -3.38 81.71 3.03
N ALA A 6 -3.19 82.63 2.08
CA ALA A 6 -3.70 82.47 0.70
C ALA A 6 -2.85 81.56 -0.19
N LEU A 7 -1.61 81.25 0.20
CA LEU A 7 -0.68 80.40 -0.59
C LEU A 7 -0.57 78.96 -0.08
N VAL A 8 -1.06 78.67 1.13
CA VAL A 8 -0.91 77.33 1.75
C VAL A 8 -1.95 76.34 1.21
N VAL A 9 -3.16 76.80 0.91
CA VAL A 9 -4.25 75.96 0.38
C VAL A 9 -3.97 75.46 -1.05
N PRO A 10 -3.54 76.30 -2.02
CA PRO A 10 -3.20 75.80 -3.36
C PRO A 10 -1.93 74.93 -3.36
N ALA A 11 -0.96 75.19 -2.47
CA ALA A 11 0.25 74.39 -2.34
C ALA A 11 -0.02 73.00 -1.75
N MET A 12 -0.93 72.87 -0.78
CA MET A 12 -1.33 71.58 -0.22
C MET A 12 -2.17 70.75 -1.20
N LEU A 13 -3.03 71.38 -2.01
CA LEU A 13 -3.79 70.69 -3.07
C LEU A 13 -2.88 70.22 -4.21
N ALA A 14 -1.87 71.02 -4.59
CA ALA A 14 -0.86 70.60 -5.56
C ALA A 14 0.02 69.45 -5.04
N PHE A 15 0.35 69.45 -3.74
CA PHE A 15 1.11 68.36 -3.12
C PHE A 15 0.27 67.09 -2.98
N ALA A 16 -1.01 67.19 -2.61
CA ALA A 16 -1.92 66.05 -2.55
C ALA A 16 -2.21 65.47 -3.94
N ALA A 17 -2.39 66.31 -4.96
CA ALA A 17 -2.55 65.86 -6.34
C ALA A 17 -1.27 65.21 -6.89
N ALA A 18 -0.09 65.76 -6.59
CA ALA A 18 1.19 65.16 -6.96
C ALA A 18 1.46 63.85 -6.21
N PHE A 19 1.01 63.73 -4.95
CA PHE A 19 1.14 62.50 -4.17
C PHE A 19 0.21 61.40 -4.70
N VAL A 20 -1.03 61.72 -5.09
CA VAL A 20 -1.96 60.78 -5.74
C VAL A 20 -1.47 60.38 -7.14
N PHE A 21 -0.88 61.30 -7.91
CA PHE A 21 -0.33 61.00 -9.23
C PHE A 21 0.98 60.19 -9.18
N ALA A 22 1.80 60.39 -8.13
CA ALA A 22 3.03 59.64 -7.90
C ALA A 22 2.78 58.25 -7.29
N PHE A 23 1.83 58.11 -6.36
CA PHE A 23 1.42 56.81 -5.83
C PHE A 23 0.57 56.00 -6.82
N GLY A 24 -0.34 56.64 -7.56
CA GLY A 24 -1.13 55.97 -8.60
C GLY A 24 -0.30 55.50 -9.80
N ARG A 25 0.90 56.04 -10.00
CA ARG A 25 1.87 55.53 -11.00
C ARG A 25 2.81 54.46 -10.45
N LEU A 26 3.04 54.39 -9.14
CA LEU A 26 3.84 53.32 -8.53
C LEU A 26 3.05 52.01 -8.39
N GLU A 27 1.72 52.06 -8.25
CA GLU A 27 0.87 50.85 -8.24
C GLU A 27 0.71 50.24 -9.65
N ALA A 28 0.86 51.05 -10.70
CA ALA A 28 0.74 50.61 -12.10
C ALA A 28 1.98 49.89 -12.66
N GLU A 29 3.10 49.85 -11.92
CA GLU A 29 4.32 49.10 -12.29
C GLU A 29 4.50 47.80 -11.50
N THR A 30 3.51 47.38 -10.70
CA THR A 30 3.39 45.97 -10.33
C THR A 30 2.75 45.21 -11.48
N GLY A 31 3.50 45.14 -12.59
CA GLY A 31 3.25 44.17 -13.63
C GLY A 31 3.18 42.80 -12.97
N HIS A 32 1.97 42.32 -12.75
CA HIS A 32 1.72 40.90 -12.62
C HIS A 32 2.25 40.33 -13.92
N SER A 33 3.48 39.81 -13.87
CA SER A 33 4.06 39.09 -14.98
C SER A 33 3.10 37.94 -15.25
N GLU A 34 2.20 38.12 -16.21
CA GLU A 34 1.33 37.06 -16.69
C GLU A 34 2.29 36.00 -17.22
N THR A 35 2.51 34.98 -16.40
CA THR A 35 3.29 33.80 -16.77
C THR A 35 2.76 33.32 -18.10
N THR A 36 3.61 33.38 -19.13
CA THR A 36 3.21 33.04 -20.50
C THR A 36 2.56 31.66 -20.54
N ALA A 37 1.60 31.43 -21.45
CA ALA A 37 0.91 30.15 -21.56
C ALA A 37 1.87 28.93 -21.61
N PRO A 38 3.02 28.99 -22.32
CA PRO A 38 4.04 27.94 -22.26
C PRO A 38 4.66 27.75 -20.87
N ALA A 39 4.99 28.84 -20.16
CA ALA A 39 5.55 28.76 -18.80
C ALA A 39 4.52 28.22 -17.79
N ARG A 40 3.23 28.56 -17.95
CA ARG A 40 2.13 27.99 -17.15
C ARG A 40 1.99 26.49 -17.40
N ALA A 41 2.00 26.07 -18.67
CA ALA A 41 1.93 24.65 -19.03
C ALA A 41 3.13 23.86 -18.48
N ALA A 42 4.35 24.42 -18.57
CA ALA A 42 5.55 23.81 -18.00
C ALA A 42 5.46 23.66 -16.46
N ASN A 43 4.88 24.65 -15.77
CA ASN A 43 4.67 24.57 -14.32
C ASN A 43 3.65 23.48 -13.93
N VAL A 44 2.56 23.33 -14.71
CA VAL A 44 1.58 22.24 -14.51
C VAL A 44 2.21 20.88 -14.76
N ALA A 45 2.99 20.71 -15.83
CA ALA A 45 3.69 19.47 -16.12
C ALA A 45 4.70 19.10 -15.02
N ARG A 46 5.44 20.09 -14.49
CA ARG A 46 6.30 19.90 -13.31
C ARG A 46 5.47 19.48 -12.09
N GLY A 47 4.32 20.11 -11.89
CA GLY A 47 3.37 19.76 -10.84
C GLY A 47 2.90 18.31 -10.92
N GLU A 48 2.52 17.84 -12.10
CA GLU A 48 2.13 16.46 -12.34
C GLU A 48 3.24 15.49 -11.94
N TYR A 49 4.45 15.75 -12.43
CA TYR A 49 5.64 14.97 -12.12
C TYR A 49 5.86 14.85 -10.61
N LEU A 50 5.77 15.98 -9.90
CA LEU A 50 5.94 16.04 -8.45
C LEU A 50 4.80 15.35 -7.68
N VAL A 51 3.56 15.46 -8.15
CA VAL A 51 2.38 14.80 -7.53
C VAL A 51 2.44 13.28 -7.69
N ARG A 52 2.94 12.78 -8.82
CA ARG A 52 3.26 11.35 -9.02
C ARG A 52 4.40 10.93 -8.10
N ALA A 53 5.52 11.65 -8.12
CA ALA A 53 6.68 11.37 -7.27
C ALA A 53 6.36 11.35 -5.77
N GLY A 54 5.50 12.26 -5.32
CA GLY A 54 5.01 12.34 -3.94
C GLY A 54 3.95 11.30 -3.58
N GLY A 55 3.48 10.50 -4.54
CA GLY A 55 2.51 9.44 -4.30
C GLY A 55 1.13 9.93 -3.89
N CYS A 56 0.75 11.17 -4.25
CA CYS A 56 -0.53 11.73 -3.79
C CYS A 56 -1.73 10.88 -4.25
N MET A 57 -1.66 10.33 -5.46
CA MET A 57 -2.75 9.50 -6.01
C MET A 57 -2.96 8.19 -5.21
N ALA A 58 -1.87 7.56 -4.73
CA ALA A 58 -1.93 6.30 -3.98
C ALA A 58 -2.80 6.42 -2.72
N CYS A 59 -2.67 7.54 -2.02
CA CYS A 59 -3.41 7.77 -0.78
C CYS A 59 -4.77 8.41 -1.04
N HIS A 60 -4.86 9.36 -1.97
CA HIS A 60 -6.07 10.14 -2.21
C HIS A 60 -7.05 9.50 -3.22
N THR A 61 -6.89 8.20 -3.53
CA THR A 61 -7.82 7.47 -4.39
C THR A 61 -8.30 6.21 -3.70
N ALA A 62 -9.54 6.21 -3.22
CA ALA A 62 -10.20 5.00 -2.70
C ALA A 62 -11.00 4.25 -3.77
N ASP A 63 -11.60 5.02 -4.69
CA ASP A 63 -12.37 4.52 -5.82
C ASP A 63 -11.65 4.96 -7.11
N ALA A 64 -11.25 4.00 -7.93
CA ALA A 64 -10.56 4.27 -9.19
C ALA A 64 -11.42 5.10 -10.18
N ALA A 65 -12.75 5.08 -10.05
CA ALA A 65 -13.64 5.93 -10.82
C ALA A 65 -13.63 7.40 -10.34
N ARG A 66 -13.05 7.68 -9.17
CA ARG A 66 -12.99 9.01 -8.53
C ARG A 66 -11.55 9.31 -8.08
N PRO A 67 -10.59 9.43 -9.02
CA PRO A 67 -9.20 9.71 -8.67
C PRO A 67 -9.09 11.00 -7.84
N PHE A 68 -8.20 11.00 -6.85
CA PHE A 68 -7.95 12.13 -5.93
C PHE A 68 -9.11 12.53 -5.00
N ALA A 69 -10.27 11.87 -5.06
CA ALA A 69 -11.44 12.21 -4.24
C ALA A 69 -11.29 11.80 -2.75
N GLY A 70 -10.23 11.10 -2.37
CA GLY A 70 -9.99 10.64 -1.00
C GLY A 70 -10.85 9.44 -0.63
N GLY A 71 -11.14 9.29 0.67
CA GLY A 71 -11.97 8.21 1.22
C GLY A 71 -11.19 6.95 1.60
N ARG A 72 -9.88 6.89 1.39
CA ARG A 72 -9.10 5.67 1.65
C ARG A 72 -8.95 5.48 3.16
N ALA A 73 -9.45 4.36 3.67
CA ALA A 73 -9.29 3.98 5.06
C ALA A 73 -7.87 3.51 5.34
N MET A 74 -7.27 4.02 6.41
CA MET A 74 -5.94 3.64 6.87
C MET A 74 -6.04 3.23 8.34
N PRO A 75 -6.25 1.94 8.62
CA PRO A 75 -6.33 1.44 9.98
C PRO A 75 -4.97 1.51 10.67
N THR A 76 -4.96 2.00 11.90
CA THR A 76 -3.77 2.08 12.74
C THR A 76 -4.12 1.66 14.17
N ARG A 77 -3.11 1.49 15.02
CA ARG A 77 -3.32 1.29 16.46
C ARG A 77 -4.07 2.44 17.15
N PHE A 78 -4.15 3.62 16.53
CA PHE A 78 -4.80 4.83 17.07
C PHE A 78 -6.26 4.98 16.59
N GLY A 79 -6.70 4.14 15.65
CA GLY A 79 -7.99 4.23 14.96
C GLY A 79 -7.81 4.30 13.44
N ILE A 80 -8.87 4.68 12.74
CA ILE A 80 -8.91 4.72 11.27
C ILE A 80 -8.80 6.16 10.79
N PHE A 81 -7.77 6.44 9.99
CA PHE A 81 -7.65 7.69 9.25
C PHE A 81 -8.31 7.53 7.87
N TYR A 82 -8.86 8.62 7.34
CA TYR A 82 -9.46 8.66 6.00
C TYR A 82 -8.79 9.77 5.20
N THR A 83 -8.38 9.50 3.97
CA THR A 83 -7.75 10.55 3.14
C THR A 83 -8.77 11.58 2.67
N PRO A 84 -8.43 12.88 2.67
CA PRO A 84 -9.34 13.93 2.22
C PRO A 84 -9.42 13.98 0.69
N ASN A 85 -10.47 14.64 0.19
CA ASN A 85 -10.62 14.96 -1.23
C ASN A 85 -9.68 16.11 -1.61
N ILE A 86 -8.79 15.89 -2.58
CA ILE A 86 -7.83 16.89 -3.07
C ILE A 86 -8.06 17.25 -4.55
N THR A 87 -9.26 16.99 -5.08
CA THR A 87 -9.68 17.48 -6.39
C THR A 87 -9.89 19.00 -6.39
N SER A 88 -10.06 19.58 -7.59
CA SER A 88 -10.35 21.01 -7.78
C SER A 88 -11.76 21.43 -7.32
N ASP A 89 -12.56 20.53 -6.74
CA ASP A 89 -13.87 20.89 -6.20
C ASP A 89 -13.73 21.95 -5.09
N ARG A 90 -14.57 23.00 -5.16
CA ARG A 90 -14.47 24.16 -4.26
C ARG A 90 -15.11 23.93 -2.89
N ALA A 91 -16.06 23.01 -2.79
CA ALA A 91 -16.85 22.78 -1.58
C ALA A 91 -16.27 21.65 -0.72
N THR A 92 -15.93 20.53 -1.34
CA THR A 92 -15.43 19.31 -0.67
C THR A 92 -13.96 19.04 -0.96
N GLY A 93 -13.40 19.61 -2.03
CA GLY A 93 -11.99 19.48 -2.41
C GLY A 93 -11.12 20.65 -1.95
N ILE A 94 -10.00 20.86 -2.64
CA ILE A 94 -9.04 21.94 -2.35
C ILE A 94 -9.21 23.17 -3.25
N GLY A 95 -10.21 23.20 -4.15
CA GLY A 95 -10.36 24.25 -5.15
C GLY A 95 -10.58 25.67 -4.60
N ALA A 96 -11.04 25.79 -3.35
CA ALA A 96 -11.21 27.07 -2.66
C ALA A 96 -10.06 27.43 -1.70
N TRP A 97 -8.99 26.62 -1.64
CA TRP A 97 -7.84 26.90 -0.80
C TRP A 97 -6.94 27.93 -1.48
N THR A 98 -6.38 28.86 -0.70
CA THR A 98 -5.33 29.78 -1.16
C THR A 98 -3.99 29.05 -1.30
N ASP A 99 -3.06 29.63 -2.04
CA ASP A 99 -1.66 29.16 -2.11
C ASP A 99 -1.03 29.03 -0.72
N ALA A 100 -1.19 30.06 0.11
CA ALA A 100 -0.67 30.08 1.47
C ALA A 100 -1.26 28.94 2.33
N GLN A 101 -2.57 28.67 2.22
CA GLN A 101 -3.20 27.54 2.94
C GLN A 101 -2.64 26.19 2.48
N PHE A 102 -2.43 26.00 1.17
CA PHE A 102 -1.89 24.75 0.64
C PHE A 102 -0.42 24.55 1.06
N VAL A 103 0.41 25.59 0.91
CA VAL A 103 1.81 25.57 1.32
C VAL A 103 1.93 25.26 2.81
N ARG A 104 1.14 25.93 3.65
CA ARG A 104 1.13 25.71 5.10
C ARG A 104 0.68 24.29 5.47
N ALA A 105 -0.34 23.75 4.81
CA ALA A 105 -0.74 22.37 5.03
C ALA A 105 0.40 21.40 4.71
N MET A 106 0.97 21.50 3.50
CA MET A 106 2.06 20.63 3.04
C MET A 106 3.28 20.71 3.95
N ARG A 107 3.66 21.90 4.42
CA ARG A 107 4.96 22.10 5.08
C ARG A 107 4.93 22.21 6.59
N GLU A 108 3.79 22.57 7.16
CA GLU A 108 3.63 22.81 8.59
C GLU A 108 2.57 21.90 9.23
N GLY A 109 1.84 21.14 8.41
CA GLY A 109 0.77 20.28 8.91
C GLY A 109 -0.37 21.08 9.51
N ILE A 110 -0.71 22.24 8.94
CA ILE A 110 -1.82 23.09 9.38
C ILE A 110 -2.83 23.22 8.24
N GLY A 111 -4.04 22.72 8.46
CA GLY A 111 -5.10 22.70 7.47
C GLY A 111 -5.69 24.08 7.15
N ARG A 112 -6.78 24.05 6.36
CA ARG A 112 -7.41 25.26 5.80
C ARG A 112 -7.82 26.24 6.88
N ASN A 113 -8.37 25.73 7.98
CA ASN A 113 -8.99 26.52 9.05
C ASN A 113 -8.07 26.67 10.29
N GLY A 114 -6.78 26.30 10.16
CA GLY A 114 -5.81 26.40 11.26
C GLY A 114 -5.71 25.14 12.12
N GLU A 115 -6.49 24.10 11.82
CA GLU A 115 -6.40 22.83 12.53
C GLU A 115 -5.09 22.10 12.22
N HIS A 116 -4.47 21.50 13.23
CA HIS A 116 -3.33 20.63 13.00
C HIS A 116 -3.74 19.37 12.23
N LEU A 117 -2.91 18.92 11.31
CA LEU A 117 -3.07 17.68 10.56
C LEU A 117 -2.36 16.54 11.30
N TYR A 118 -2.91 15.33 11.17
CA TYR A 118 -2.26 14.14 11.71
C TYR A 118 -1.05 13.75 10.85
N PRO A 119 0.02 13.20 11.45
CA PRO A 119 1.27 12.88 10.74
C PRO A 119 1.17 11.68 9.79
N THR A 120 -0.01 11.09 9.64
CA THR A 120 -0.34 10.21 8.51
C THR A 120 -0.27 10.96 7.18
N PHE A 121 -0.52 12.27 7.21
CA PHE A 121 -0.10 13.17 6.14
C PHE A 121 1.37 13.54 6.37
N PRO A 122 2.30 13.24 5.45
CA PRO A 122 3.74 13.28 5.71
C PRO A 122 4.34 14.69 5.65
N TYR A 123 3.70 15.68 6.30
CA TYR A 123 4.18 17.06 6.39
C TYR A 123 5.55 17.16 7.07
N THR A 124 5.91 16.19 7.92
CA THR A 124 7.23 16.10 8.54
C THR A 124 8.36 15.83 7.54
N ALA A 125 8.05 15.28 6.36
CA ALA A 125 8.96 15.18 5.23
C ALA A 125 8.78 16.35 4.25
N TYR A 126 7.53 16.66 3.89
CA TYR A 126 7.20 17.72 2.93
C TYR A 126 7.60 19.12 3.39
N THR A 127 7.84 19.35 4.67
CA THR A 127 8.44 20.59 5.18
C THR A 127 9.70 20.99 4.40
N ARG A 128 10.46 19.99 3.92
CA ARG A 128 11.69 20.18 3.14
C ARG A 128 11.48 20.60 1.69
N LEU A 129 10.27 20.48 1.15
CA LEU A 129 9.96 20.90 -0.21
C LEU A 129 10.15 22.41 -0.38
N SER A 130 10.57 22.83 -1.58
CA SER A 130 10.59 24.24 -1.96
C SER A 130 9.15 24.75 -2.16
N ASP A 131 8.91 26.05 -1.95
CA ASP A 131 7.59 26.62 -2.23
C ASP A 131 7.24 26.52 -3.71
N GLY A 132 8.21 26.70 -4.60
CA GLY A 132 8.01 26.55 -6.03
C GLY A 132 7.47 25.17 -6.40
N ASP A 133 8.03 24.10 -5.82
CA ASP A 133 7.56 22.73 -6.07
C ASP A 133 6.18 22.49 -5.47
N VAL A 134 5.91 22.99 -4.26
CA VAL A 134 4.59 22.86 -3.63
C VAL A 134 3.52 23.62 -4.43
N LEU A 135 3.83 24.79 -4.95
CA LEU A 135 2.94 25.58 -5.79
C LEU A 135 2.75 24.95 -7.18
N ALA A 136 3.78 24.32 -7.74
CA ALA A 136 3.66 23.53 -8.96
C ALA A 136 2.70 22.34 -8.75
N MET A 137 2.85 21.59 -7.65
CA MET A 137 1.90 20.52 -7.29
C MET A 137 0.46 21.05 -7.20
N ARG A 138 0.25 22.19 -6.54
CA ARG A 138 -1.08 22.84 -6.46
C ARG A 138 -1.61 23.22 -7.85
N ALA A 139 -0.76 23.76 -8.72
CA ALA A 139 -1.14 24.14 -10.08
C ALA A 139 -1.65 22.93 -10.88
N TYR A 140 -1.02 21.76 -10.74
CA TYR A 140 -1.54 20.52 -11.33
C TYR A 140 -2.82 20.03 -10.66
N LEU A 141 -2.91 20.04 -9.33
CA LEU A 141 -4.14 19.62 -8.64
C LEU A 141 -5.35 20.52 -9.00
N ALA A 142 -5.12 21.78 -9.37
CA ALA A 142 -6.15 22.66 -9.89
C ALA A 142 -6.71 22.23 -11.26
N THR A 143 -5.98 21.38 -12.02
CA THR A 143 -6.46 20.81 -13.29
C THR A 143 -7.14 19.44 -13.11
N VAL A 144 -7.05 18.83 -11.93
CA VAL A 144 -7.73 17.55 -11.64
C VAL A 144 -9.25 17.79 -11.65
N PRO A 145 -10.05 17.00 -12.40
CA PRO A 145 -11.49 17.17 -12.47
C PRO A 145 -12.15 17.21 -11.08
N PRO A 146 -13.09 18.14 -10.84
CA PRO A 146 -13.72 18.27 -9.54
C PRO A 146 -14.62 17.05 -9.27
N VAL A 147 -14.46 16.43 -8.11
CA VAL A 147 -15.38 15.41 -7.61
C VAL A 147 -16.00 15.93 -6.33
N ARG A 148 -17.32 16.14 -6.34
CA ARG A 148 -18.05 16.57 -5.14
C ARG A 148 -18.31 15.37 -4.23
N TYR A 149 -17.39 15.14 -3.31
CA TYR A 149 -17.43 14.03 -2.35
C TYR A 149 -16.72 14.44 -1.07
N ALA A 150 -17.39 14.25 0.07
CA ALA A 150 -16.83 14.47 1.39
C ALA A 150 -16.51 13.11 2.02
N PRO A 151 -15.21 12.74 2.17
CA PRO A 151 -14.82 11.54 2.88
C PRO A 151 -15.32 11.52 4.33
N PRO A 152 -15.53 10.34 4.93
CA PRO A 152 -15.85 10.22 6.34
C PRO A 152 -14.81 10.91 7.24
N PRO A 153 -15.21 11.47 8.39
CA PRO A 153 -14.25 11.95 9.37
C PRO A 153 -13.42 10.77 9.92
N HIS A 154 -12.22 11.06 10.45
CA HIS A 154 -11.40 10.04 11.08
C HIS A 154 -12.12 9.38 12.26
N ALA A 155 -12.08 8.05 12.32
CA ALA A 155 -12.62 7.25 13.42
C ALA A 155 -11.50 6.92 14.41
N LEU A 156 -11.08 7.93 15.18
CA LEU A 156 -9.97 7.82 16.14
C LEU A 156 -10.47 7.50 17.53
N ARG A 157 -9.71 6.65 18.23
CA ARG A 157 -10.01 6.29 19.63
C ARG A 157 -9.59 7.41 20.55
N PHE A 158 -10.30 7.60 21.65
CA PHE A 158 -9.83 8.47 22.72
C PHE A 158 -8.45 8.00 23.25
N PRO A 159 -7.49 8.91 23.52
CA PRO A 159 -7.55 10.37 23.39
C PRO A 159 -7.09 10.92 22.02
N PHE A 160 -6.77 10.07 21.05
CA PHE A 160 -6.19 10.46 19.75
C PHE A 160 -7.13 11.29 18.86
N ASN A 161 -8.44 11.28 19.15
CA ASN A 161 -9.42 12.16 18.53
C ASN A 161 -9.28 13.64 18.94
N TRP A 162 -8.54 13.95 20.02
CA TRP A 162 -8.30 15.33 20.45
C TRP A 162 -7.19 15.99 19.61
N ARG A 163 -7.61 16.86 18.69
CA ARG A 163 -6.67 17.42 17.69
C ARG A 163 -5.54 18.26 18.27
N TRP A 164 -5.79 18.98 19.36
CA TRP A 164 -4.80 19.84 20.01
C TRP A 164 -3.58 19.07 20.53
N LEU A 165 -3.69 17.75 20.78
CA LEU A 165 -2.56 16.90 21.14
C LEU A 165 -1.46 16.89 20.07
N MET A 166 -1.79 17.25 18.82
CA MET A 166 -0.80 17.41 17.75
C MET A 166 0.20 18.54 18.02
N ILE A 167 -0.15 19.55 18.81
CA ILE A 167 0.80 20.60 19.24
C ILE A 167 1.94 19.96 20.04
N ALA A 168 1.59 19.16 21.05
CA ALA A 168 2.56 18.44 21.85
C ALA A 168 3.34 17.42 21.01
N TRP A 169 2.66 16.64 20.16
CA TRP A 169 3.34 15.69 19.28
C TRP A 169 4.36 16.36 18.34
N ASN A 170 4.00 17.50 17.75
CA ASN A 170 4.86 18.27 16.87
C ASN A 170 6.09 18.81 17.59
N ALA A 171 5.96 19.27 18.84
CA ALA A 171 7.10 19.74 19.62
C ALA A 171 8.22 18.70 19.77
N PHE A 172 7.89 17.40 19.71
CA PHE A 172 8.86 16.31 19.82
C PHE A 172 9.25 15.66 18.48
N ASN A 173 8.37 15.69 17.48
CA ASN A 173 8.53 14.87 16.26
C ASN A 173 8.55 15.67 14.96
N PHE A 174 8.39 17.00 15.01
CA PHE A 174 8.38 17.86 13.84
C PHE A 174 9.46 18.93 13.95
N SER A 175 10.30 19.03 12.91
CA SER A 175 11.31 20.08 12.77
C SER A 175 11.07 20.79 11.44
N PRO A 176 10.46 22.00 11.45
CA PRO A 176 10.19 22.72 10.22
C PRO A 176 11.50 23.16 9.56
N GLY A 177 11.60 23.04 8.24
CA GLY A 177 12.80 23.48 7.53
C GLY A 177 12.84 23.05 6.07
N ARG A 178 13.40 23.92 5.22
CA ARG A 178 13.66 23.62 3.81
C ARG A 178 14.79 22.62 3.67
N PHE A 179 14.77 21.86 2.59
CA PHE A 179 15.97 21.19 2.14
C PHE A 179 17.06 22.22 1.82
N VAL A 180 18.22 22.05 2.44
CA VAL A 180 19.42 22.85 2.17
C VAL A 180 20.44 21.90 1.53
N PRO A 181 20.84 22.13 0.26
CA PRO A 181 21.87 21.33 -0.38
C PRO A 181 23.18 21.36 0.42
N ASP A 182 23.81 20.19 0.56
CA ASP A 182 25.13 20.07 1.17
C ASP A 182 26.19 20.51 0.14
N PRO A 183 26.96 21.58 0.40
CA PRO A 183 27.98 22.08 -0.53
C PRO A 183 29.16 21.10 -0.70
N GLY A 184 29.36 20.17 0.23
CA GLY A 184 30.36 19.10 0.12
C GLY A 184 29.92 17.93 -0.74
N LYS A 185 28.69 17.94 -1.27
CA LYS A 185 28.12 16.86 -2.09
C LYS A 185 27.84 17.34 -3.51
N ARG A 186 27.93 16.41 -4.45
CA ARG A 186 27.61 16.66 -5.87
C ARG A 186 26.11 16.97 -6.02
N ALA A 187 25.76 17.69 -7.09
CA ALA A 187 24.38 18.05 -7.39
C ALA A 187 23.44 16.82 -7.45
N GLU A 188 23.90 15.73 -8.07
CA GLU A 188 23.17 14.45 -8.14
C GLU A 188 22.82 13.90 -6.75
N TRP A 189 23.76 13.93 -5.81
CA TRP A 189 23.53 13.47 -4.45
C TRP A 189 22.48 14.34 -3.74
N ASN A 190 22.60 15.67 -3.88
CA ASN A 190 21.64 16.61 -3.29
C ASN A 190 20.24 16.45 -3.89
N ARG A 191 20.15 16.16 -5.19
CA ARG A 191 18.90 15.82 -5.86
C ARG A 191 18.30 14.54 -5.29
N GLY A 192 19.11 13.49 -5.12
CA GLY A 192 18.68 12.23 -4.52
C GLY A 192 18.18 12.40 -3.09
N ALA A 193 18.90 13.18 -2.28
CA ALA A 193 18.51 13.51 -0.92
C ALA A 193 17.14 14.22 -0.88
N TYR A 194 16.95 15.23 -1.74
CA TYR A 194 15.67 15.93 -1.86
C TYR A 194 14.52 14.98 -2.24
N LEU A 195 14.75 14.10 -3.22
CA LEU A 195 13.75 13.14 -3.67
C LEU A 195 13.40 12.12 -2.58
N VAL A 196 14.39 11.52 -1.92
CA VAL A 196 14.17 10.47 -0.90
C VAL A 196 13.60 11.03 0.41
N GLU A 197 14.12 12.17 0.89
CA GLU A 197 13.82 12.70 2.22
C GLU A 197 12.66 13.68 2.27
N ALA A 198 12.35 14.33 1.15
CA ALA A 198 11.28 15.32 1.06
C ALA A 198 10.13 14.81 0.19
N LEU A 199 10.40 14.57 -1.10
CA LEU A 199 9.34 14.36 -2.10
C LEU A 199 8.69 12.98 -2.00
N ALA A 200 9.47 11.91 -2.09
CA ALA A 200 9.00 10.52 -2.03
C ALA A 200 8.92 9.97 -0.60
N HIS A 201 9.39 10.75 0.38
CA HIS A 201 9.23 10.51 1.83
C HIS A 201 9.50 9.06 2.27
N CYS A 202 10.52 8.41 1.69
CA CYS A 202 10.80 6.98 1.87
C CYS A 202 10.96 6.60 3.36
N GLY A 203 11.47 7.53 4.16
CA GLY A 203 11.62 7.38 5.60
C GLY A 203 10.32 7.11 6.36
N GLN A 204 9.15 7.49 5.84
CA GLN A 204 7.86 7.29 6.52
C GLN A 204 7.48 5.83 6.67
N CYS A 205 7.95 4.98 5.76
CA CYS A 205 7.76 3.54 5.78
C CYS A 205 9.03 2.78 6.15
N HIS A 206 10.20 3.26 5.72
CA HIS A 206 11.47 2.57 5.90
C HIS A 206 12.24 2.98 7.17
N THR A 207 11.64 3.75 8.09
CA THR A 207 12.25 4.08 9.38
C THR A 207 11.34 3.58 10.51
N PRO A 208 11.88 2.89 11.54
CA PRO A 208 11.11 2.50 12.71
C PRO A 208 10.44 3.69 13.40
N ARG A 209 9.29 3.46 14.04
CA ARG A 209 8.60 4.47 14.84
C ARG A 209 8.87 4.28 16.33
N ASN A 210 9.03 5.39 17.05
CA ASN A 210 9.11 5.42 18.50
C ASN A 210 7.72 5.17 19.15
N VAL A 211 7.67 5.09 20.47
CA VAL A 211 6.41 4.83 21.21
C VAL A 211 5.33 5.89 20.97
N LEU A 212 5.73 7.13 20.66
CA LEU A 212 4.85 8.25 20.32
C LEU A 212 4.42 8.25 18.84
N GLY A 213 4.88 7.28 18.04
CA GLY A 213 4.55 7.17 16.63
C GLY A 213 5.38 8.04 15.68
N GLY A 214 6.37 8.80 16.18
CA GLY A 214 7.32 9.54 15.34
C GLY A 214 8.46 8.68 14.84
N LEU A 215 9.19 9.14 13.82
CA LEU A 215 10.31 8.39 13.23
C LEU A 215 11.51 8.35 14.20
N LYS A 216 12.11 7.17 14.36
CA LYS A 216 13.35 6.99 15.13
C LYS A 216 14.54 7.38 14.25
N ASN A 217 14.88 8.67 14.24
CA ASN A 217 15.91 9.22 13.34
C ASN A 217 17.30 8.56 13.44
N GLY A 218 17.66 7.96 14.58
CA GLY A 218 18.89 7.19 14.74
C GLY A 218 18.92 5.86 13.95
N GLU A 219 17.76 5.38 13.51
CA GLU A 219 17.58 4.17 12.68
C GLU A 219 16.97 4.52 11.32
N ARG A 220 17.21 5.75 10.86
CA ARG A 220 16.68 6.28 9.60
C ARG A 220 16.99 5.34 8.43
N LEU A 221 15.93 4.98 7.68
CA LEU A 221 15.97 4.06 6.54
C LEU A 221 16.39 2.62 6.87
N GLY A 222 16.47 2.24 8.15
CA GLY A 222 16.84 0.90 8.62
C GLY A 222 15.80 -0.20 8.36
N GLY A 223 14.65 0.14 7.78
CA GLY A 223 13.50 -0.76 7.59
C GLY A 223 12.56 -0.76 8.79
N ALA A 224 11.29 -1.08 8.57
CA ALA A 224 10.28 -1.12 9.62
C ALA A 224 9.10 -2.03 9.26
N THR A 225 8.20 -2.26 10.20
CA THR A 225 6.89 -2.85 9.91
C THR A 225 5.83 -1.74 9.96
N VAL A 226 5.08 -1.57 8.87
CA VAL A 226 4.03 -0.56 8.72
C VAL A 226 2.77 -1.25 8.24
N ALA A 227 1.67 -1.14 9.01
CA ALA A 227 0.38 -1.77 8.69
C ALA A 227 0.50 -3.27 8.34
N GLY A 228 1.33 -4.02 9.09
CA GLY A 228 1.58 -5.45 8.84
C GLY A 228 2.59 -5.75 7.74
N TRP A 229 2.95 -4.77 6.91
CA TRP A 229 3.94 -4.92 5.84
C TRP A 229 5.35 -4.61 6.32
N ARG A 230 6.33 -5.44 5.93
CA ARG A 230 7.74 -5.20 6.23
C ARG A 230 8.38 -4.36 5.12
N ALA A 231 8.68 -3.11 5.45
CA ALA A 231 9.52 -2.24 4.64
C ALA A 231 10.99 -2.63 4.83
N GLY A 232 11.70 -2.89 3.73
CA GLY A 232 13.11 -3.30 3.74
C GLY A 232 14.06 -2.23 4.29
N ASN A 233 15.27 -2.63 4.68
CA ASN A 233 16.32 -1.68 5.04
C ASN A 233 16.88 -1.06 3.74
N LEU A 234 16.89 0.27 3.62
CA LEU A 234 17.38 1.00 2.44
C LEU A 234 18.81 1.51 2.60
N THR A 235 19.44 1.26 3.75
CA THR A 235 20.86 1.59 3.98
C THR A 235 21.77 0.58 3.26
N PRO A 236 23.06 0.91 3.00
CA PRO A 236 23.98 0.02 2.31
C PRO A 236 24.48 -1.17 3.18
N GLU A 237 23.69 -1.60 4.17
CA GLU A 237 23.89 -2.84 4.91
C GLU A 237 23.83 -4.02 3.92
N ARG A 238 24.73 -5.01 4.05
CA ARG A 238 24.95 -6.04 3.03
C ARG A 238 23.93 -7.19 3.06
N VAL A 239 23.26 -7.42 4.19
CA VAL A 239 22.44 -8.62 4.42
C VAL A 239 20.94 -8.29 4.31
N ALA A 240 20.47 -7.40 5.16
CA ALA A 240 19.11 -6.91 5.22
C ALA A 240 18.90 -5.64 4.37
N GLY A 241 19.98 -4.90 4.10
CA GLY A 241 19.97 -3.65 3.31
C GLY A 241 20.21 -3.82 1.81
N ILE A 242 20.41 -2.69 1.13
CA ILE A 242 20.68 -2.63 -0.32
C ILE A 242 22.17 -2.86 -0.65
N GLY A 243 23.04 -3.06 0.34
CA GLY A 243 24.49 -3.12 0.16
C GLY A 243 24.97 -4.23 -0.76
N ALA A 244 24.23 -5.33 -0.89
CA ALA A 244 24.54 -6.42 -1.80
C ALA A 244 23.87 -6.33 -3.18
N TRP A 245 22.94 -5.38 -3.37
CA TRP A 245 22.28 -5.16 -4.65
C TRP A 245 23.22 -4.43 -5.61
N ARG A 246 23.07 -4.62 -6.91
CA ARG A 246 23.71 -3.78 -7.93
C ARG A 246 22.86 -2.54 -8.18
N ASP A 247 23.49 -1.48 -8.68
CA ASP A 247 22.77 -0.24 -8.97
C ASP A 247 21.73 -0.43 -10.08
N ASP A 248 22.02 -1.26 -11.10
CA ASP A 248 21.04 -1.60 -12.14
C ASP A 248 19.82 -2.35 -11.57
N GLU A 249 20.02 -3.19 -10.55
CA GLU A 249 18.94 -3.91 -9.86
C GLU A 249 18.05 -2.94 -9.08
N LEU A 250 18.64 -1.96 -8.38
CA LEU A 250 17.88 -0.93 -7.65
C LEU A 250 17.12 0.01 -8.60
N LEU A 251 17.77 0.45 -9.68
CA LEU A 251 17.12 1.27 -10.71
C LEU A 251 15.93 0.56 -11.32
N ARG A 252 16.11 -0.71 -11.70
CA ARG A 252 15.03 -1.54 -12.25
C ARG A 252 13.89 -1.73 -11.24
N TYR A 253 14.22 -2.01 -9.99
CA TYR A 253 13.21 -2.14 -8.94
C TYR A 253 12.40 -0.87 -8.74
N LEU A 254 13.02 0.31 -8.71
CA LEU A 254 12.30 1.57 -8.57
C LEU A 254 11.50 1.93 -9.83
N ALA A 255 11.98 1.54 -11.02
CA ALA A 255 11.33 1.83 -12.29
C ALA A 255 10.15 0.90 -12.61
N SER A 256 10.20 -0.37 -12.21
CA SER A 256 9.21 -1.37 -12.60
C SER A 256 8.66 -2.21 -11.45
N GLY A 257 9.24 -2.09 -10.25
CA GLY A 257 8.92 -2.96 -9.13
C GLY A 257 9.57 -4.33 -9.22
N ALA A 258 10.44 -4.58 -10.20
CA ALA A 258 11.06 -5.89 -10.38
C ALA A 258 12.59 -5.82 -10.33
N ALA A 259 13.19 -6.67 -9.49
CA ALA A 259 14.61 -7.00 -9.53
C ALA A 259 14.75 -8.53 -9.47
N PRO A 260 14.81 -9.21 -10.63
CA PRO A 260 14.97 -10.66 -10.69
C PRO A 260 16.14 -11.15 -9.83
N GLY A 261 15.92 -12.24 -9.09
CA GLY A 261 16.88 -12.78 -8.13
C GLY A 261 17.03 -11.96 -6.84
N ARG A 262 16.30 -10.85 -6.67
CA ARG A 262 16.33 -10.00 -5.46
C ARG A 262 14.96 -9.85 -4.82
N ALA A 263 14.05 -9.16 -5.50
CA ALA A 263 12.70 -8.88 -4.98
C ALA A 263 11.75 -8.37 -6.08
N TYR A 264 10.46 -8.51 -5.79
CA TYR A 264 9.38 -7.86 -6.50
C TYR A 264 8.59 -6.96 -5.53
N ALA A 265 8.12 -5.81 -6.01
CA ALA A 265 7.31 -4.89 -5.24
C ALA A 265 5.93 -5.51 -5.02
N ILE A 266 5.54 -5.61 -3.75
CA ILE A 266 4.24 -6.15 -3.32
C ILE A 266 3.63 -5.22 -2.28
N GLY A 267 2.30 -5.30 -2.11
CA GLY A 267 1.57 -4.50 -1.14
C GLY A 267 1.79 -2.99 -1.34
N PRO A 268 2.04 -2.21 -0.26
CA PRO A 268 2.23 -0.76 -0.36
C PRO A 268 3.36 -0.33 -1.29
N MET A 269 4.43 -1.13 -1.41
CA MET A 269 5.53 -0.78 -2.31
C MET A 269 5.13 -0.93 -3.79
N ALA A 270 4.25 -1.86 -4.12
CA ALA A 270 3.71 -1.98 -5.48
C ALA A 270 2.90 -0.73 -5.86
N GLU A 271 2.12 -0.17 -4.91
CA GLU A 271 1.37 1.08 -5.15
C GLU A 271 2.31 2.29 -5.35
N VAL A 272 3.40 2.37 -4.57
CA VAL A 272 4.43 3.41 -4.70
C VAL A 272 5.09 3.37 -6.09
N VAL A 273 5.38 2.16 -6.60
CA VAL A 273 5.90 2.01 -7.96
C VAL A 273 4.83 2.38 -8.98
N ALA A 274 3.64 1.77 -8.88
CA ALA A 274 2.57 1.88 -9.86
C ALA A 274 2.04 3.31 -10.04
N SER A 275 2.08 4.14 -9.00
CA SER A 275 1.56 5.50 -9.04
C SER A 275 2.63 6.59 -8.92
N GLY A 276 3.90 6.20 -8.73
CA GLY A 276 4.97 7.14 -8.40
C GLY A 276 6.28 6.83 -9.09
N THR A 277 7.12 5.96 -8.51
CA THR A 277 8.55 5.87 -8.88
C THR A 277 8.78 5.48 -10.34
N GLN A 278 7.88 4.72 -10.96
CA GLN A 278 7.98 4.37 -12.39
C GLN A 278 7.90 5.57 -13.34
N PHE A 279 7.34 6.70 -12.88
CA PHE A 279 7.21 7.93 -13.66
C PHE A 279 8.38 8.89 -13.46
N LEU A 280 9.34 8.55 -12.58
CA LEU A 280 10.53 9.35 -12.38
C LEU A 280 11.48 9.21 -13.57
N THR A 281 12.22 10.27 -13.87
CA THR A 281 13.25 10.22 -14.91
C THR A 281 14.37 9.26 -14.47
N GLY A 282 15.07 8.67 -15.44
CA GLY A 282 16.22 7.81 -15.12
C GLY A 282 17.31 8.54 -14.32
N ASP A 283 17.49 9.85 -14.54
CA ASP A 283 18.42 10.68 -13.75
C ASP A 283 17.98 10.82 -12.30
N ASP A 284 16.69 11.03 -12.05
CA ASP A 284 16.17 11.15 -10.70
C ASP A 284 16.21 9.80 -9.96
N LEU A 285 15.94 8.69 -10.64
CA LEU A 285 16.14 7.35 -10.07
C LEU A 285 17.61 7.08 -9.72
N ARG A 286 18.56 7.47 -10.60
CA ARG A 286 20.00 7.40 -10.31
C ARG A 286 20.39 8.26 -9.13
N ALA A 287 19.89 9.49 -9.07
CA ALA A 287 20.13 10.38 -7.95
C ALA A 287 19.65 9.77 -6.62
N MET A 288 18.45 9.18 -6.60
CA MET A 288 17.93 8.47 -5.43
C MET A 288 18.85 7.32 -5.00
N VAL A 289 19.31 6.48 -5.94
CA VAL A 289 20.26 5.39 -5.65
C VAL A 289 21.58 5.93 -5.11
N THR A 290 22.14 6.97 -5.74
CA THR A 290 23.37 7.67 -5.28
C THR A 290 23.24 8.17 -3.85
N TYR A 291 22.10 8.74 -3.47
CA TYR A 291 21.84 9.16 -2.09
C TYR A 291 21.73 7.96 -1.14
N LEU A 292 20.92 6.96 -1.46
CA LEU A 292 20.70 5.77 -0.61
C LEU A 292 22.01 5.00 -0.35
N ARG A 293 22.90 4.91 -1.35
CA ARG A 293 24.23 4.31 -1.22
C ARG A 293 25.13 5.00 -0.20
N SER A 294 24.91 6.28 0.03
CA SER A 294 25.72 7.08 0.96
C SER A 294 25.22 7.04 2.41
N MET A 295 24.05 6.44 2.64
CA MET A 295 23.43 6.46 3.96
C MET A 295 24.26 5.68 4.98
N PRO A 296 24.31 6.12 6.25
CA PRO A 296 24.89 5.32 7.30
C PRO A 296 24.22 3.96 7.39
N VAL A 297 25.00 2.91 7.60
CA VAL A 297 24.51 1.55 7.78
C VAL A 297 23.74 1.44 9.10
N VAL A 298 22.51 0.89 9.04
CA VAL A 298 21.71 0.58 10.22
C VAL A 298 21.52 -0.93 10.31
N GLY A 299 21.72 -1.50 11.51
CA GLY A 299 21.45 -2.92 11.78
C GLY A 299 22.54 -3.91 11.35
N ALA A 300 23.82 -3.49 11.30
CA ALA A 300 24.93 -4.36 10.94
C ALA A 300 25.04 -5.58 11.86
N GLN A 301 24.76 -6.78 11.34
CA GLN A 301 25.23 -8.03 11.93
C GLN A 301 26.63 -8.29 11.39
N SER A 302 27.66 -7.96 12.17
CA SER A 302 29.05 -8.28 11.85
C SER A 302 29.22 -9.80 11.70
N GLY A 303 29.58 -10.26 10.50
CA GLY A 303 29.91 -11.66 10.19
C GLY A 303 28.83 -12.47 9.46
N ALA A 304 27.60 -11.96 9.31
CA ALA A 304 26.57 -12.65 8.55
C ALA A 304 26.78 -12.47 7.04
N ARG A 305 26.83 -13.58 6.29
CA ARG A 305 26.75 -13.52 4.82
C ARG A 305 25.35 -13.04 4.42
N SER A 306 25.30 -12.20 3.38
CA SER A 306 24.03 -11.85 2.75
C SER A 306 23.26 -13.13 2.42
N ARG A 307 21.94 -13.17 2.68
CA ARG A 307 21.13 -14.36 2.31
C ARG A 307 21.26 -14.69 0.81
N TRP A 308 21.55 -13.66 0.02
CA TRP A 308 21.76 -13.70 -1.43
C TRP A 308 23.17 -14.15 -1.84
N GLY A 309 24.06 -14.38 -0.88
CA GLY A 309 25.40 -14.92 -1.08
C GLY A 309 25.48 -16.44 -0.87
N PHE A 310 24.35 -17.09 -0.56
CA PHE A 310 24.25 -18.56 -0.46
C PHE A 310 23.84 -19.15 -1.81
N GLY A 311 24.81 -19.37 -2.70
CA GLY A 311 24.68 -20.22 -3.89
C GLY A 311 23.70 -19.75 -4.98
N ALA A 312 23.95 -20.16 -6.22
CA ALA A 312 22.93 -20.11 -7.27
C ALA A 312 21.88 -21.18 -6.99
N ALA A 313 20.63 -20.97 -7.45
CA ALA A 313 19.59 -22.00 -7.41
C ALA A 313 20.15 -23.31 -7.98
N ALA A 314 19.91 -24.43 -7.29
CA ALA A 314 20.33 -25.73 -7.77
C ALA A 314 19.68 -26.00 -9.13
N GLN A 315 20.50 -26.28 -10.14
CA GLN A 315 20.04 -26.65 -11.49
C GLN A 315 19.48 -28.08 -11.54
N THR A 316 19.36 -28.76 -10.40
CA THR A 316 18.86 -30.12 -10.35
C THR A 316 17.37 -30.14 -10.66
N ASP A 317 17.04 -30.75 -11.79
CA ASP A 317 15.67 -31.00 -12.20
C ASP A 317 14.98 -31.91 -11.18
N ILE A 318 14.09 -31.32 -10.38
CA ILE A 318 13.34 -32.03 -9.33
C ILE A 318 12.42 -33.11 -9.92
N THR A 319 12.14 -33.09 -11.23
CA THR A 319 11.39 -34.16 -11.92
C THR A 319 12.20 -35.42 -12.16
N THR A 320 13.53 -35.36 -11.98
CA THR A 320 14.43 -36.53 -12.09
C THR A 320 14.77 -37.15 -10.73
N LEU A 321 14.28 -36.56 -9.62
CA LEU A 321 14.33 -37.21 -8.32
C LEU A 321 13.26 -38.31 -8.30
N ASP A 322 13.73 -39.55 -8.41
CA ASP A 322 12.92 -40.78 -8.37
C ASP A 322 12.27 -40.94 -6.98
N ALA A 323 11.20 -40.17 -6.76
CA ALA A 323 10.51 -40.02 -5.47
C ALA A 323 9.69 -41.25 -5.06
N VAL A 324 9.74 -42.33 -5.85
CA VAL A 324 9.05 -43.60 -5.56
C VAL A 324 10.03 -44.65 -5.01
N GLY A 325 11.31 -44.65 -5.41
CA GLY A 325 12.28 -45.65 -4.94
C GLY A 325 12.81 -45.48 -3.51
N ALA A 326 12.64 -44.29 -2.90
CA ALA A 326 13.18 -43.99 -1.57
C ALA A 326 12.21 -44.33 -0.42
N PHE A 327 10.92 -44.44 -0.69
CA PHE A 327 9.90 -44.73 0.33
C PHE A 327 9.67 -46.24 0.52
N GLU A 328 9.64 -47.04 -0.56
CA GLU A 328 9.49 -48.51 -0.47
C GLU A 328 10.68 -49.22 0.19
N ARG A 329 11.89 -48.67 0.13
CA ARG A 329 13.08 -49.28 0.78
C ARG A 329 13.10 -49.12 2.30
N ARG A 330 12.18 -48.35 2.89
CA ARG A 330 12.13 -48.11 4.35
C ARG A 330 10.94 -48.74 5.05
N SER A 331 9.98 -49.30 4.32
CA SER A 331 8.74 -49.88 4.86
C SER A 331 8.59 -51.39 4.63
N GLY A 332 9.52 -52.04 3.91
CA GLY A 332 9.56 -53.50 3.74
C GLY A 332 10.71 -54.15 4.53
N GLY A 333 10.50 -54.44 5.81
CA GLY A 333 11.52 -55.10 6.63
C GLY A 333 11.14 -55.39 8.08
N SER A 334 9.92 -55.91 8.32
CA SER A 334 9.62 -56.59 9.58
C SER A 334 10.02 -58.06 9.43
N GLY A 335 11.18 -58.42 9.99
CA GLY A 335 11.72 -59.78 9.96
C GLY A 335 12.80 -59.98 11.02
N ASN A 336 12.37 -60.10 12.28
CA ASN A 336 12.96 -60.85 13.38
C ASN A 336 14.45 -61.25 13.29
N THR A 337 15.35 -60.54 13.99
CA THR A 337 16.52 -61.15 14.65
C THR A 337 16.87 -60.37 15.91
N ALA A 338 16.95 -61.11 17.01
CA ALA A 338 17.43 -60.66 18.31
C ALA A 338 18.93 -60.33 18.30
N ASP A 339 19.32 -59.68 19.39
CA ASP A 339 20.65 -59.62 20.02
C ASP A 339 21.62 -58.47 19.72
N LYS A 340 21.94 -57.81 20.84
CA LYS A 340 23.20 -57.18 21.24
C LYS A 340 23.71 -56.00 20.42
N ALA A 341 23.53 -54.80 20.99
CA ALA A 341 24.60 -53.81 21.01
C ALA A 341 24.65 -53.13 22.39
N THR A 342 25.78 -53.37 23.05
CA THR A 342 26.20 -52.94 24.37
C THR A 342 26.34 -51.43 24.50
N SER A 343 25.92 -50.93 25.66
CA SER A 343 26.25 -49.61 26.18
C SER A 343 27.72 -49.51 26.60
N SER A 344 28.33 -48.38 26.25
CA SER A 344 29.39 -47.72 27.03
C SER A 344 29.26 -46.23 26.69
N GLY A 345 29.06 -45.27 27.58
CA GLY A 345 29.31 -45.22 29.02
C GLY A 345 30.15 -43.97 29.27
N ARG A 346 29.52 -42.85 29.66
CA ARG A 346 30.03 -41.93 30.69
C ARG A 346 29.07 -40.77 31.01
N ASP A 347 28.38 -40.96 32.12
CA ASP A 347 28.05 -40.06 33.22
C ASP A 347 28.57 -38.61 33.16
N ARG A 348 27.66 -37.67 33.45
CA ARG A 348 27.73 -36.90 34.71
C ARG A 348 26.37 -36.32 35.08
N ALA A 349 26.01 -36.56 36.34
CA ALA A 349 24.79 -36.20 37.02
C ALA A 349 24.77 -34.75 37.52
N GLY A 350 23.55 -34.27 37.79
CA GLY A 350 23.27 -33.04 38.53
C GLY A 350 21.75 -32.83 38.62
N ALA A 351 21.12 -33.47 39.60
CA ALA A 351 19.68 -33.40 39.89
C ALA A 351 19.37 -32.29 40.90
N GLU A 352 18.19 -31.69 40.81
CA GLU A 352 17.27 -31.32 41.93
C GLU A 352 16.03 -30.62 41.33
N LYS A 353 14.90 -31.31 41.12
CA LYS A 353 13.78 -31.63 42.03
C LYS A 353 12.77 -30.48 42.22
N ALA A 354 11.59 -30.67 41.63
CA ALA A 354 10.35 -29.93 41.90
C ALA A 354 9.74 -30.33 43.26
N PRO A 355 8.64 -29.68 43.67
CA PRO A 355 7.44 -30.50 43.80
C PRO A 355 6.13 -29.86 43.31
N ASP A 356 5.34 -30.78 42.77
CA ASP A 356 3.89 -30.89 42.65
C ASP A 356 3.02 -30.14 43.69
N SER A 357 1.84 -29.67 43.27
CA SER A 357 0.59 -30.44 43.37
C SER A 357 -0.65 -29.54 43.24
N ALA A 358 -1.63 -30.10 42.54
CA ALA A 358 -2.98 -29.59 42.35
C ALA A 358 -3.83 -29.74 43.62
N THR A 359 -4.88 -28.93 43.77
CA THR A 359 -6.23 -29.42 44.14
C THR A 359 -7.33 -28.44 43.72
N SER A 360 -8.38 -29.05 43.18
CA SER A 360 -9.73 -28.56 42.88
C SER A 360 -10.60 -28.39 44.13
N SER A 361 -11.62 -27.51 44.10
CA SER A 361 -13.04 -27.89 44.30
C SER A 361 -13.97 -26.68 44.44
N GLU A 362 -15.17 -26.85 43.86
CA GLU A 362 -16.35 -25.99 43.85
C GLU A 362 -17.04 -25.78 45.22
N ARG A 363 -17.76 -24.64 45.35
CA ARG A 363 -19.21 -24.62 45.69
C ARG A 363 -19.84 -23.21 45.63
N ASP A 364 -20.83 -23.09 44.74
CA ASP A 364 -22.16 -22.46 44.81
C ASP A 364 -22.53 -21.37 45.84
N GLY A 365 -23.32 -20.37 45.39
CA GLY A 365 -24.27 -19.66 46.24
C GLY A 365 -24.73 -18.26 45.79
N ALA A 366 -25.77 -18.21 44.94
CA ALA A 366 -26.82 -17.21 44.71
C ALA A 366 -26.81 -15.79 45.36
N GLY A 367 -27.25 -14.79 44.58
CA GLY A 367 -27.76 -13.51 45.09
C GLY A 367 -28.24 -12.57 43.98
N ALA A 368 -29.56 -12.37 43.89
CA ALA A 368 -30.28 -11.66 42.83
C ALA A 368 -30.42 -10.14 43.06
N GLU A 369 -30.80 -9.47 41.97
CA GLU A 369 -31.66 -8.25 41.88
C GLU A 369 -31.20 -6.93 42.52
N ASN A 370 -31.07 -5.89 41.67
CA ASN A 370 -32.00 -4.76 41.67
C ASN A 370 -31.72 -3.78 40.52
N THR A 371 -32.78 -3.49 39.76
CA THR A 371 -32.95 -2.21 39.03
C THR A 371 -33.74 -1.25 39.92
N PRO A 372 -33.72 0.05 39.60
CA PRO A 372 -35.00 0.75 39.51
C PRO A 372 -35.07 1.66 38.26
N ASP A 373 -36.01 1.29 37.39
CA ASP A 373 -37.28 1.96 37.11
C ASP A 373 -37.37 3.44 36.64
N SER A 374 -38.24 3.57 35.62
CA SER A 374 -39.22 4.65 35.35
C SER A 374 -38.77 5.96 34.65
N ALA A 375 -39.52 6.55 33.70
CA ALA A 375 -40.79 6.22 33.04
C ALA A 375 -41.15 7.26 31.94
N LYS A 376 -41.85 6.79 30.88
CA LYS A 376 -43.10 7.31 30.22
C LYS A 376 -43.15 8.76 29.67
N ASN A 377 -43.83 9.15 28.59
CA ASN A 377 -45.03 8.65 27.87
C ASN A 377 -45.22 9.40 26.49
N PRO A 378 -46.38 9.39 25.75
CA PRO A 378 -46.50 8.79 24.40
C PRO A 378 -47.25 9.68 23.34
N ASP A 379 -47.56 9.13 22.15
CA ASP A 379 -48.88 9.17 21.45
C ASP A 379 -48.72 8.70 19.98
N ARG A 380 -49.24 7.51 19.61
CA ARG A 380 -50.49 7.19 18.86
C ARG A 380 -50.50 7.66 17.38
N ALA A 381 -50.46 6.79 16.36
CA ALA A 381 -51.55 6.00 15.71
C ALA A 381 -51.49 6.29 14.18
N LYS A 382 -51.80 5.46 13.17
CA LYS A 382 -52.54 4.19 13.01
C LYS A 382 -52.40 3.67 11.54
N THR A 383 -52.42 2.32 11.36
CA THR A 383 -53.08 1.47 10.30
C THR A 383 -52.62 1.55 8.82
N SER A 384 -52.58 0.48 8.00
CA SER A 384 -53.27 -0.84 8.00
C SER A 384 -52.54 -1.91 7.16
N ALA A 385 -52.82 -3.18 7.49
CA ALA A 385 -52.35 -4.43 6.88
C ALA A 385 -53.35 -5.02 5.84
N VAL A 386 -52.97 -6.09 5.12
CA VAL A 386 -53.74 -7.31 4.67
C VAL A 386 -52.79 -8.10 3.72
N ALA A 387 -52.73 -9.42 3.58
CA ALA A 387 -52.85 -10.64 4.39
C ALA A 387 -52.38 -11.81 3.47
N THR A 388 -51.77 -12.86 4.03
CA THR A 388 -51.43 -14.15 3.37
C THR A 388 -52.64 -15.12 3.41
N PRO A 389 -52.62 -16.30 2.75
CA PRO A 389 -52.02 -17.50 3.36
C PRO A 389 -51.39 -18.54 2.39
N ASP A 390 -50.59 -19.43 2.99
CA ASP A 390 -49.98 -20.68 2.47
C ASP A 390 -51.01 -21.78 2.13
N VAL A 391 -50.57 -22.85 1.40
CA VAL A 391 -50.50 -24.27 1.86
C VAL A 391 -49.97 -25.19 0.73
N ALA A 392 -49.27 -26.25 1.15
CA ALA A 392 -48.32 -27.10 0.43
C ALA A 392 -48.84 -28.40 -0.23
N SER A 393 -47.92 -29.01 -1.00
CA SER A 393 -47.66 -30.44 -1.24
C SER A 393 -48.46 -31.21 -2.30
N THR A 394 -47.76 -31.95 -3.18
CA THR A 394 -47.74 -33.43 -3.18
C THR A 394 -46.85 -33.99 -4.30
N SER A 395 -46.29 -35.17 -4.03
CA SER A 395 -45.28 -35.92 -4.77
C SER A 395 -45.85 -36.89 -5.82
N HIS A 396 -45.03 -37.17 -6.83
CA HIS A 396 -45.14 -38.21 -7.86
C HIS A 396 -45.31 -39.65 -7.36
N ARG A 397 -45.99 -40.48 -8.19
CA ARG A 397 -45.56 -41.83 -8.61
C ARG A 397 -46.35 -42.33 -9.84
N ASP A 398 -45.63 -42.98 -10.77
CA ASP A 398 -45.92 -44.23 -11.51
C ASP A 398 -45.05 -44.29 -12.80
N THR A 399 -43.94 -45.05 -12.83
CA THR A 399 -43.72 -46.42 -13.40
C THR A 399 -43.94 -46.52 -14.92
N ALA A 400 -43.19 -47.22 -15.78
CA ALA A 400 -41.93 -47.99 -15.78
C ALA A 400 -41.57 -48.29 -17.27
N GLY A 401 -40.32 -48.63 -17.59
CA GLY A 401 -39.97 -49.25 -18.89
C GLY A 401 -38.52 -49.08 -19.34
N ALA A 402 -37.73 -50.15 -19.24
CA ALA A 402 -36.30 -50.21 -19.60
C ALA A 402 -36.06 -50.62 -21.06
N ALA A 403 -35.00 -50.12 -21.70
CA ALA A 403 -34.05 -50.89 -22.52
C ALA A 403 -32.90 -50.03 -23.10
N LYS A 404 -31.69 -50.61 -23.09
CA LYS A 404 -30.43 -50.11 -23.65
C LYS A 404 -30.48 -49.88 -25.17
N THR A 405 -29.67 -48.95 -25.70
CA THR A 405 -28.44 -49.19 -26.52
C THR A 405 -28.13 -48.03 -27.50
N ARG A 406 -26.88 -47.54 -27.41
CA ARG A 406 -26.00 -46.95 -28.47
C ARG A 406 -26.25 -45.53 -29.02
N GLN A 407 -25.17 -44.76 -28.89
CA GLN A 407 -24.74 -43.55 -29.61
C GLN A 407 -25.46 -43.26 -30.94
N THR A 408 -26.04 -42.07 -31.03
CA THR A 408 -26.03 -41.26 -32.25
C THR A 408 -25.76 -39.81 -31.86
N ALA A 409 -24.72 -39.23 -32.47
CA ALA A 409 -24.48 -37.80 -32.45
C ALA A 409 -25.64 -37.10 -33.16
N THR A 410 -26.20 -36.05 -32.57
CA THR A 410 -27.00 -35.06 -33.30
C THR A 410 -26.72 -33.69 -32.71
N THR A 411 -26.29 -32.84 -33.64
CA THR A 411 -25.93 -31.43 -33.57
C THR A 411 -26.97 -30.58 -32.83
N ALA A 412 -26.51 -29.71 -31.93
CA ALA A 412 -27.29 -28.60 -31.40
C ALA A 412 -26.40 -27.35 -31.17
N ASP A 413 -26.67 -26.35 -32.01
CA ASP A 413 -26.69 -24.89 -31.81
C ASP A 413 -25.61 -24.17 -30.94
N PRO A 414 -24.71 -23.36 -31.55
CA PRO A 414 -23.74 -22.54 -30.83
C PRO A 414 -24.36 -21.17 -30.51
N GLY A 415 -25.25 -21.12 -29.52
CA GLY A 415 -26.04 -19.90 -29.34
C GLY A 415 -26.78 -19.68 -28.03
N ALA A 416 -26.46 -20.36 -26.93
CA ALA A 416 -26.87 -19.92 -25.59
C ALA A 416 -26.13 -20.75 -24.52
N ALA A 417 -25.54 -20.05 -23.55
CA ALA A 417 -24.88 -20.58 -22.36
C ALA A 417 -23.54 -21.33 -22.58
N SER A 418 -22.51 -20.62 -23.06
CA SER A 418 -21.12 -21.02 -22.82
C SER A 418 -20.63 -20.42 -21.49
N SER A 419 -20.11 -21.30 -20.65
CA SER A 419 -19.39 -20.99 -19.43
C SER A 419 -18.19 -20.09 -19.71
N ALA A 420 -18.11 -18.98 -18.98
CA ALA A 420 -16.97 -18.08 -18.99
C ALA A 420 -15.70 -18.83 -18.52
N ASN A 421 -14.84 -19.19 -19.48
CA ASN A 421 -13.47 -19.69 -19.33
C ASN A 421 -13.29 -20.91 -18.36
N PRO A 422 -13.79 -22.11 -18.73
CA PRO A 422 -13.71 -23.32 -17.89
C PRO A 422 -12.28 -23.74 -17.56
N GLU A 423 -11.30 -23.36 -18.38
CA GLU A 423 -9.90 -23.75 -18.19
C GLU A 423 -9.25 -23.03 -17.01
N GLY A 424 -9.45 -21.72 -16.86
CA GLY A 424 -8.94 -20.98 -15.71
C GLY A 424 -9.54 -21.46 -14.38
N ALA A 425 -10.83 -21.79 -14.38
CA ALA A 425 -11.53 -22.37 -13.23
C ALA A 425 -11.00 -23.77 -12.88
N ARG A 426 -10.77 -24.62 -13.89
CA ARG A 426 -10.20 -25.97 -13.74
C ARG A 426 -8.77 -25.92 -13.20
N LEU A 427 -7.95 -25.01 -13.71
CA LEU A 427 -6.58 -24.79 -13.24
C LEU A 427 -6.57 -24.29 -11.79
N TYR A 428 -7.46 -23.37 -11.42
CA TYR A 428 -7.60 -22.91 -10.05
C TYR A 428 -7.99 -24.04 -9.10
N ALA A 429 -9.00 -24.83 -9.47
CA ALA A 429 -9.46 -25.97 -8.68
C ALA A 429 -8.36 -27.03 -8.50
N ALA A 430 -7.54 -27.26 -9.53
CA ALA A 430 -6.48 -28.27 -9.52
C ALA A 430 -5.21 -27.82 -8.78
N ALA A 431 -4.83 -26.54 -8.87
CA ALA A 431 -3.50 -26.07 -8.46
C ALA A 431 -3.49 -25.03 -7.33
N CYS A 432 -4.64 -24.40 -7.02
CA CYS A 432 -4.69 -23.23 -6.13
C CYS A 432 -5.67 -23.40 -4.97
N ALA A 433 -6.82 -24.03 -5.21
CA ALA A 433 -7.94 -24.08 -4.26
C ALA A 433 -7.62 -24.84 -2.95
N SER A 434 -6.67 -25.78 -2.97
CA SER A 434 -6.24 -26.53 -1.78
C SER A 434 -5.56 -25.66 -0.73
N CYS A 435 -4.93 -24.55 -1.14
CA CYS A 435 -4.28 -23.59 -0.25
C CYS A 435 -5.08 -22.29 -0.10
N HIS A 436 -5.75 -21.83 -1.16
CA HIS A 436 -6.46 -20.55 -1.18
C HIS A 436 -7.97 -20.67 -0.93
N GLY A 437 -8.49 -21.89 -0.75
CA GLY A 437 -9.92 -22.16 -0.59
C GLY A 437 -10.67 -22.21 -1.92
N ALA A 438 -11.73 -23.00 -1.99
CA ALA A 438 -12.56 -23.12 -3.20
C ALA A 438 -13.20 -21.79 -3.62
N THR A 439 -13.51 -20.93 -2.64
CA THR A 439 -14.08 -19.58 -2.83
C THR A 439 -13.04 -18.47 -2.75
N GLY A 440 -11.75 -18.78 -2.67
CA GLY A 440 -10.69 -17.80 -2.42
C GLY A 440 -10.59 -17.35 -0.97
N GLU A 441 -11.49 -17.81 -0.09
CA GLU A 441 -11.45 -17.59 1.36
C GLU A 441 -10.69 -18.72 2.04
N SER A 442 -9.44 -18.45 2.42
CA SER A 442 -8.66 -19.32 3.31
C SER A 442 -9.02 -19.01 4.76
N THR A 443 -9.22 -20.03 5.59
CA THR A 443 -9.65 -19.91 7.01
C THR A 443 -8.53 -19.51 7.99
N GLY A 444 -7.40 -19.02 7.48
CA GLY A 444 -6.26 -18.54 8.26
C GLY A 444 -5.08 -19.52 8.32
N GLY A 445 -3.85 -19.00 8.43
CA GLY A 445 -2.60 -19.77 8.38
C GLY A 445 -1.56 -19.14 7.42
N PRO A 446 -0.53 -19.89 6.96
CA PRO A 446 0.51 -19.39 6.04
C PRO A 446 0.01 -19.07 4.62
N PHE A 447 -1.22 -19.49 4.27
CA PHE A 447 -1.83 -19.32 2.95
C PHE A 447 -2.86 -18.18 2.95
N PRO A 448 -2.58 -17.05 2.26
CA PRO A 448 -3.46 -15.89 2.29
C PRO A 448 -4.77 -16.12 1.53
N SER A 449 -5.84 -15.51 2.04
CA SER A 449 -7.11 -15.36 1.30
C SER A 449 -6.88 -14.52 0.03
N LEU A 450 -7.48 -14.93 -1.08
CA LEU A 450 -7.44 -14.17 -2.34
C LEU A 450 -8.48 -13.05 -2.38
N VAL A 451 -9.46 -13.07 -1.47
CA VAL A 451 -10.58 -12.12 -1.44
C VAL A 451 -10.43 -11.00 -0.41
N HIS A 452 -9.40 -11.04 0.45
CA HIS A 452 -9.15 -10.00 1.48
C HIS A 452 -7.68 -9.54 1.50
N ASP A 453 -7.50 -8.21 1.52
CA ASP A 453 -6.27 -7.39 1.64
C ASP A 453 -5.00 -7.81 0.86
N GLY A 454 -4.49 -6.89 0.02
CA GLY A 454 -3.17 -6.96 -0.63
C GLY A 454 -3.10 -7.85 -1.88
N VAL A 455 -3.69 -9.04 -1.86
CA VAL A 455 -3.84 -9.88 -3.06
C VAL A 455 -4.89 -9.27 -4.01
N THR A 456 -5.96 -8.69 -3.47
CA THR A 456 -6.96 -7.92 -4.21
C THR A 456 -6.38 -6.69 -4.92
N ALA A 457 -5.21 -6.18 -4.52
CA ALA A 457 -4.52 -5.09 -5.22
C ALA A 457 -3.70 -5.58 -6.42
N ALA A 458 -3.12 -6.79 -6.35
CA ALA A 458 -2.47 -7.45 -7.48
C ALA A 458 -3.49 -8.06 -8.47
N LEU A 459 -4.67 -8.44 -7.97
CA LEU A 459 -5.82 -8.91 -8.76
C LEU A 459 -6.73 -7.77 -9.25
N GLY A 460 -6.66 -6.60 -8.62
CA GLY A 460 -7.54 -5.43 -8.86
C GLY A 460 -6.90 -4.32 -9.69
N SER A 461 -5.63 -4.45 -10.10
CA SER A 461 -5.02 -3.57 -11.09
C SER A 461 -5.42 -4.01 -12.51
N MET A 462 -5.69 -3.04 -13.40
CA MET A 462 -5.91 -3.32 -14.83
C MET A 462 -4.65 -3.94 -15.48
N ASP A 463 -3.47 -3.68 -14.92
CA ASP A 463 -2.23 -4.35 -15.26
C ASP A 463 -2.09 -5.63 -14.44
N THR A 464 -2.10 -6.78 -15.13
CA THR A 464 -2.02 -8.11 -14.52
C THR A 464 -0.59 -8.61 -14.36
N SER A 465 0.43 -7.79 -14.68
CA SER A 465 1.83 -8.20 -14.69
C SER A 465 2.31 -8.74 -13.34
N ASN A 466 1.91 -8.12 -12.23
CA ASN A 466 2.28 -8.58 -10.90
C ASN A 466 1.64 -9.93 -10.56
N LEU A 467 0.37 -10.14 -10.93
CA LEU A 467 -0.31 -11.42 -10.78
C LEU A 467 0.40 -12.51 -11.59
N VAL A 468 0.71 -12.22 -12.86
CA VAL A 468 1.40 -13.16 -13.74
C VAL A 468 2.79 -13.51 -13.19
N LEU A 469 3.55 -12.54 -12.69
CA LEU A 469 4.87 -12.78 -12.11
C LEU A 469 4.80 -13.64 -10.83
N VAL A 470 3.79 -13.42 -9.98
CA VAL A 470 3.56 -14.26 -8.79
C VAL A 470 3.22 -15.70 -9.20
N ILE A 471 2.40 -15.91 -10.23
CA ILE A 471 2.09 -17.26 -10.74
C ILE A 471 3.35 -17.90 -11.36
N LEU A 472 4.11 -17.14 -12.15
CA LEU A 472 5.32 -17.64 -12.81
C LEU A 472 6.38 -18.09 -11.81
N HIS A 473 6.60 -17.33 -10.73
CA HIS A 473 7.76 -17.49 -9.86
C HIS A 473 7.45 -17.95 -8.44
N GLY A 474 6.17 -18.00 -8.06
CA GLY A 474 5.76 -18.34 -6.72
C GLY A 474 6.14 -17.26 -5.70
N VAL A 475 6.00 -17.61 -4.43
CA VAL A 475 6.37 -16.79 -3.28
C VAL A 475 7.09 -17.68 -2.30
N ASP A 476 8.31 -17.32 -1.91
CA ASP A 476 9.02 -17.95 -0.81
C ASP A 476 9.37 -16.87 0.22
N ARG A 477 8.72 -16.92 1.39
CA ARG A 477 8.94 -15.95 2.47
C ARG A 477 8.91 -16.60 3.84
N GLU A 478 9.78 -16.13 4.72
CA GLU A 478 9.69 -16.38 6.15
C GLU A 478 8.74 -15.37 6.81
N THR A 479 7.68 -15.82 7.48
CA THR A 479 6.82 -14.96 8.31
C THR A 479 7.17 -15.12 9.80
N ARG A 480 6.56 -14.30 10.68
CA ARG A 480 6.82 -14.41 12.13
C ARG A 480 6.34 -15.75 12.72
N ASP A 481 5.35 -16.38 12.09
CA ASP A 481 4.64 -17.53 12.64
C ASP A 481 4.90 -18.82 11.82
N ALA A 482 5.26 -18.71 10.53
CA ALA A 482 5.67 -19.83 9.66
C ALA A 482 6.25 -19.36 8.30
N PRO A 483 7.00 -20.20 7.56
CA PRO A 483 7.26 -19.95 6.14
C PRO A 483 5.92 -19.89 5.37
N ALA A 484 5.75 -18.89 4.53
CA ALA A 484 4.65 -18.81 3.57
C ALA A 484 5.20 -19.09 2.18
N LEU A 485 4.82 -20.23 1.64
CA LEU A 485 5.27 -20.77 0.37
C LEU A 485 4.09 -20.83 -0.60
N MET A 486 4.22 -20.15 -1.73
CA MET A 486 3.41 -20.36 -2.93
C MET A 486 4.31 -20.97 -4.00
N PRO A 487 3.97 -22.15 -4.55
CA PRO A 487 4.76 -22.76 -5.61
C PRO A 487 4.87 -21.86 -6.85
N ALA A 488 6.00 -21.96 -7.55
CA ALA A 488 6.17 -21.38 -8.88
C ALA A 488 5.50 -22.29 -9.92
N PHE A 489 4.70 -21.71 -10.81
CA PHE A 489 4.01 -22.45 -11.87
C PHE A 489 4.57 -22.17 -13.26
N GLY A 490 5.59 -21.31 -13.39
CA GLY A 490 6.17 -20.96 -14.67
C GLY A 490 6.67 -22.19 -15.44
N ALA A 491 7.37 -23.12 -14.79
CA ALA A 491 7.84 -24.33 -15.48
C ALA A 491 6.72 -25.30 -15.88
N SER A 492 5.58 -25.27 -15.17
CA SER A 492 4.52 -26.29 -15.27
C SER A 492 3.30 -25.84 -16.08
N LEU A 493 3.10 -24.53 -16.27
CA LEU A 493 1.98 -23.97 -17.00
C LEU A 493 2.47 -23.17 -18.22
N SER A 494 1.82 -23.40 -19.36
CA SER A 494 2.03 -22.63 -20.59
C SER A 494 1.56 -21.18 -20.41
N ASP A 495 2.02 -20.30 -21.30
CA ASP A 495 1.62 -18.88 -21.29
C ASP A 495 0.10 -18.71 -21.46
N ALA A 496 -0.52 -19.57 -22.27
CA ALA A 496 -1.97 -19.61 -22.42
C ALA A 496 -2.68 -20.05 -21.13
N ASN A 497 -2.14 -21.04 -20.41
CA ASN A 497 -2.71 -21.52 -19.15
C ASN A 497 -2.59 -20.46 -18.04
N ILE A 498 -1.46 -19.78 -17.95
CA ILE A 498 -1.24 -18.70 -16.99
C ILE A 498 -2.13 -17.50 -17.31
N ALA A 499 -2.30 -17.14 -18.60
CA ALA A 499 -3.24 -16.11 -19.00
C ALA A 499 -4.69 -16.48 -18.66
N ALA A 500 -5.11 -17.72 -18.93
CA ALA A 500 -6.45 -18.22 -18.59
C ALA A 500 -6.71 -18.22 -17.08
N LEU A 501 -5.73 -18.66 -16.28
CA LEU A 501 -5.77 -18.65 -14.82
C LEU A 501 -5.81 -17.22 -14.28
N SER A 502 -4.95 -16.32 -14.77
CA SER A 502 -4.91 -14.91 -14.37
C SER A 502 -6.24 -14.23 -14.62
N ASN A 503 -6.82 -14.43 -15.81
CA ASN A 503 -8.13 -13.90 -16.17
C ASN A 503 -9.29 -14.48 -15.34
N TYR A 504 -9.19 -15.74 -14.91
CA TYR A 504 -10.17 -16.31 -13.98
C TYR A 504 -10.07 -15.67 -12.60
N LEU A 505 -8.85 -15.52 -12.08
CA LEU A 505 -8.59 -14.89 -10.78
C LEU A 505 -9.04 -13.42 -10.74
N THR A 506 -8.78 -12.63 -11.78
CA THR A 506 -9.22 -11.23 -11.85
C THR A 506 -10.73 -11.12 -11.97
N ARG A 507 -11.40 -11.99 -12.74
CA ARG A 507 -12.88 -11.99 -12.83
C ARG A 507 -13.56 -12.45 -11.55
N GLN A 508 -13.00 -13.45 -10.88
CA GLN A 508 -13.65 -14.08 -9.73
C GLN A 508 -13.33 -13.36 -8.41
N PHE A 509 -12.12 -12.80 -8.28
CA PHE A 509 -11.60 -12.27 -7.02
C PHE A 509 -10.99 -10.85 -7.13
N GLY A 510 -10.97 -10.24 -8.32
CA GLY A 510 -10.30 -8.96 -8.61
C GLY A 510 -11.11 -8.00 -9.49
N ASP A 511 -10.47 -7.24 -10.39
CA ASP A 511 -11.16 -6.41 -11.39
C ASP A 511 -11.52 -7.24 -12.63
N PRO A 512 -12.81 -7.48 -12.94
CA PRO A 512 -13.23 -8.30 -14.08
C PRO A 512 -12.88 -7.68 -15.44
N ARG A 513 -12.46 -6.41 -15.47
CA ARG A 513 -11.99 -5.72 -16.68
C ARG A 513 -10.50 -5.94 -16.96
N ALA A 514 -9.73 -6.47 -16.00
CA ALA A 514 -8.33 -6.78 -16.20
C ALA A 514 -8.18 -8.00 -17.11
N THR A 515 -7.40 -7.85 -18.19
CA THR A 515 -7.18 -8.90 -19.19
C THR A 515 -5.70 -9.21 -19.35
N THR A 516 -5.36 -10.50 -19.30
CA THR A 516 -4.02 -11.03 -19.58
C THR A 516 -4.07 -11.84 -20.88
N ARG A 517 -3.18 -11.56 -21.83
CA ARG A 517 -2.98 -12.41 -23.03
C ARG A 517 -1.75 -13.29 -22.86
N ALA A 518 -1.69 -14.40 -23.59
CA ALA A 518 -0.53 -15.29 -23.59
C ALA A 518 0.77 -14.55 -23.99
N GLU A 519 0.68 -13.59 -24.91
CA GLU A 519 1.80 -12.73 -25.30
C GLU A 519 2.35 -11.89 -24.15
N ASP A 520 1.46 -11.39 -23.28
CA ASP A 520 1.84 -10.61 -22.11
C ASP A 520 2.59 -11.51 -21.11
N VAL A 521 2.14 -12.76 -20.94
CA VAL A 521 2.84 -13.77 -20.13
C VAL A 521 4.20 -14.15 -20.74
N ALA A 522 4.27 -14.39 -22.05
CA ALA A 522 5.51 -14.71 -22.75
C ALA A 522 6.55 -13.59 -22.59
N ARG A 523 6.11 -12.33 -22.69
CA ARG A 523 6.94 -11.16 -22.44
C ARG A 523 7.46 -11.13 -21.01
N LEU A 524 6.59 -11.35 -20.02
CA LEU A 524 6.97 -11.34 -18.60
C LEU A 524 7.90 -12.51 -18.25
N ARG A 525 7.69 -13.67 -18.87
CA ARG A 525 8.57 -14.84 -18.77
C ARG A 525 9.95 -14.57 -19.35
N ALA A 526 10.02 -13.86 -20.48
CA ALA A 526 11.28 -13.48 -21.12
C ALA A 526 12.05 -12.38 -20.36
N ILE A 527 11.36 -11.52 -19.61
CA ILE A 527 11.99 -10.50 -18.75
C ILE A 527 12.70 -11.12 -17.52
N ALA A 528 12.36 -12.37 -17.19
CA ALA A 528 12.83 -13.08 -16.00
C ALA A 528 13.98 -14.08 -16.26
N GLN A 529 14.42 -14.23 -17.52
CA GLN A 529 15.63 -14.94 -17.93
C GLN A 529 16.75 -13.93 -18.19
#